data_AF-M1ELS0-F1
#
_entry.id   AF-M1ELS0-F1
#
_cell.length_a   1.000
_cell.length_b   1.000
_cell.length_c   1.000
_cell.angle_alpha   90.00
_cell.angle_beta   90.00
_cell.angle_gamma   90.00
#
_symmetry.space_group_name_H-M   'P 1'
#
loop_
_entity.id
_entity.type
_entity.pdbx_description
1 polymer ?
#
loop_
_entity_poly.entity_id
_entity_poly.type
_entity_poly.pdbx_seq_one_letter_code
_entity_poly.pdbx_strand_id
1 'polypeptide(L)' 'VVPEPNLNEVMFEETTCQSLAKMLENCLSKSKQTKLGCSKVLVPEKLTQRIAQDVLRLSSTEPCGLR' A
#
# COMPACT_ATOMS: atom_id res chain seq x y z
N VAL A 1 -13.01 12.51 24.57
CA VAL A 1 -13.50 12.95 23.24
C VAL A 1 -12.50 12.46 22.22
N VAL A 2 -12.91 11.53 21.34
CA VAL A 2 -12.06 11.12 20.22
C VAL A 2 -12.04 12.31 19.25
N PRO A 3 -10.88 12.83 18.84
CA PRO A 3 -10.85 13.91 17.87
C PRO A 3 -11.52 13.46 16.58
N GLU A 4 -12.36 14.31 15.99
CA GLU A 4 -12.86 14.04 14.64
C GLU A 4 -11.66 14.03 13.67
N PRO A 5 -11.56 13.01 12.80
CA PRO A 5 -10.43 12.92 11.88
C PRO A 5 -10.47 14.10 10.90
N ASN A 6 -9.33 14.74 10.69
CA ASN A 6 -9.22 15.84 9.73
C ASN A 6 -9.44 15.30 8.31
N LEU A 7 -10.41 15.85 7.58
CA LEU A 7 -10.76 15.37 6.23
C LEU A 7 -9.54 15.37 5.27
N ASN A 8 -8.63 16.34 5.41
CA ASN A 8 -7.43 16.39 4.58
C ASN A 8 -6.44 15.27 4.93
N GLU A 9 -6.35 14.89 6.20
CA GLU A 9 -5.51 13.76 6.64
C GLU A 9 -6.06 12.44 6.11
N VAL A 10 -7.37 12.23 6.16
CA VAL A 10 -8.02 11.03 5.62
C VAL A 10 -7.81 10.93 4.10
N MET A 11 -7.98 12.03 3.37
CA MET A 11 -7.75 12.08 1.92
C MET A 11 -6.28 11.82 1.55
N PHE A 12 -5.34 12.35 2.34
CA PHE A 12 -3.91 12.13 2.15
C PHE A 12 -3.51 10.67 2.43
N GLU A 13 -4.04 10.09 3.50
CA GLU A 13 -3.82 8.68 3.83
C GLU A 13 -4.38 7.75 2.74
N GLU A 14 -5.57 8.05 2.22
CA GLU A 14 -6.17 7.30 1.11
C GLU A 14 -5.31 7.36 -0.15
N THR A 15 -4.89 8.55 -0.58
CA THR A 15 -4.03 8.70 -1.76
C THR A 15 -2.67 8.02 -1.59
N THR A 16 -2.09 8.09 -0.39
CA THR A 16 -0.84 7.39 -0.06
C THR A 16 -1.04 5.87 -0.12
N CYS A 17 -2.14 5.36 0.42
CA CYS A 17 -2.49 3.94 0.37
C CYS A 17 -2.64 3.43 -1.07
N GLN A 18 -3.35 4.18 -1.91
CA GLN A 18 -3.54 3.84 -3.32
C GLN A 18 -2.19 3.83 -4.08
N SER A 19 -1.33 4.81 -3.80
CA SER A 19 0.01 4.89 -4.40
C SER A 19 0.86 3.66 -4.03
N LEU A 20 0.90 3.30 -2.74
CA LEU A 20 1.65 2.15 -2.26
C LEU A 20 1.11 0.82 -2.84
N ALA A 21 -0.21 0.65 -2.89
CA ALA A 21 -0.82 -0.53 -3.50
C ALA A 21 -0.42 -0.66 -4.99
N LYS A 22 -0.44 0.45 -5.74
CA LYS A 22 0.00 0.49 -7.14
C LYS A 22 1.50 0.18 -7.29
N MET A 23 2.34 0.64 -6.37
CA MET A 23 3.76 0.28 -6.35
C MET A 23 3.95 -1.23 -6.14
N LEU A 24 3.22 -1.84 -5.20
CA LEU A 24 3.26 -3.29 -4.96
C LEU A 24 2.83 -4.08 -6.20
N GLU A 25 1.73 -3.69 -6.85
CA GLU A 25 1.25 -4.32 -8.10
C GLU A 25 2.28 -4.22 -9.24
N ASN A 26 2.89 -3.05 -9.40
CA ASN A 26 3.95 -2.84 -10.39
C ASN A 26 5.17 -3.73 -10.12
N CYS A 27 5.57 -3.88 -8.85
CA CYS A 27 6.65 -4.78 -8.45
C CYS A 27 6.31 -6.23 -8.77
N LEU A 28 5.11 -6.71 -8.42
CA LEU A 28 4.67 -8.08 -8.72
C LEU A 28 4.62 -8.35 -10.24
N SER A 29 4.13 -7.38 -11.01
CA SER A 29 4.09 -7.45 -12.47
C SER A 29 5.49 -7.54 -13.10
N LYS A 30 6.48 -6.81 -12.57
CA LYS A 30 7.88 -6.89 -13.03
C LYS A 30 8.57 -8.19 -12.59
N SER A 31 8.25 -8.69 -11.41
CA SER A 31 8.82 -9.93 -10.85
C SER A 31 8.46 -11.17 -11.64
N LYS A 32 7.34 -11.17 -12.39
CA LYS A 32 6.88 -12.34 -13.16
C LYS A 32 7.95 -12.87 -14.12
N GLN A 33 8.68 -11.99 -14.81
CA GLN A 33 9.76 -12.35 -15.74
C GLN A 33 11.13 -12.37 -15.07
N THR A 34 11.38 -11.45 -14.13
CA THR A 34 12.73 -11.23 -13.59
C THR A 34 13.08 -12.14 -12.41
N LYS A 35 12.09 -12.71 -11.71
CA LYS A 35 12.29 -13.48 -10.48
C LYS A 35 11.51 -14.80 -10.45
N LEU A 36 10.29 -14.84 -11.00
CA LEU A 36 9.37 -15.96 -10.84
C LEU A 36 9.30 -16.91 -12.05
N GLY A 37 9.75 -16.47 -13.23
CA GLY A 37 9.70 -17.29 -14.45
C GLY A 37 8.27 -17.64 -14.90
N CYS A 38 7.29 -16.78 -14.63
CA CYS A 38 5.87 -17.02 -14.91
C CYS A 38 5.27 -15.96 -15.85
N SER A 39 4.20 -16.32 -16.57
CA SER A 39 3.50 -15.39 -17.48
C SER A 39 2.66 -14.34 -16.75
N LYS A 40 2.08 -14.69 -15.61
CA LYS A 40 1.21 -13.82 -14.81
C LYS A 40 1.30 -14.17 -13.32
N VAL A 41 1.33 -13.13 -12.48
CA VAL A 41 1.13 -13.25 -11.03
C VAL A 41 -0.34 -12.94 -10.74
N LEU A 42 -1.01 -13.83 -10.01
CA LEU A 42 -2.39 -13.64 -9.59
C LEU A 42 -2.42 -13.06 -8.17
N VAL A 43 -3.16 -11.98 -8.01
CA VAL A 43 -3.32 -11.27 -6.73
C VAL A 43 -4.82 -11.12 -6.48
N PRO A 44 -5.34 -11.48 -5.30
CA PRO A 44 -6.73 -11.19 -4.93
C PRO A 44 -7.03 -9.69 -5.00
N GLU A 45 -8.24 -9.33 -5.44
CA GLU A 45 -8.68 -7.97 -5.82
C GLU A 45 -8.33 -6.85 -4.80
N LYS A 46 -8.14 -7.19 -3.52
CA LYS A 46 -7.86 -6.21 -2.44
C LYS A 46 -6.62 -6.53 -1.62
N LEU A 47 -5.81 -7.50 -2.01
CA LEU A 47 -4.66 -7.91 -1.20
C LEU A 47 -3.61 -6.80 -1.11
N THR A 48 -3.24 -6.20 -2.25
CA THR A 48 -2.26 -5.11 -2.32
C THR A 48 -2.72 -3.87 -1.55
N GLN A 49 -4.03 -3.56 -1.62
CA GLN A 49 -4.64 -2.48 -0.84
C GLN A 49 -4.58 -2.73 0.67
N ARG A 50 -4.93 -3.95 1.13
CA ARG A 50 -4.86 -4.32 2.55
C ARG A 50 -3.42 -4.28 3.08
N ILE A 51 -2.47 -4.79 2.30
CA ILE A 51 -1.04 -4.71 2.65
C ILE A 51 -0.61 -3.25 2.76
N ALA A 52 -1.01 -2.39 1.82
CA ALA A 52 -0.69 -0.96 1.88
C ALA A 52 -1.26 -0.29 3.13
N GLN A 53 -2.50 -0.60 3.52
CA GLN A 53 -3.10 -0.12 4.77
C GLN A 53 -2.33 -0.60 6.01
N ASP A 54 -1.92 -1.87 6.03
CA ASP A 54 -1.13 -2.42 7.14
C ASP A 54 0.24 -1.73 7.24
N VAL A 55 0.90 -1.48 6.11
CA VAL A 55 2.18 -0.75 6.08
C VAL A 55 2.02 0.67 6.60
N LEU A 56 0.97 1.40 6.18
CA LEU A 56 0.68 2.73 6.69
C LEU A 56 0.46 2.71 8.21
N ARG A 57 -0.40 1.81 8.69
CA ARG A 57 -0.69 1.66 10.12
C ARG A 57 0.54 1.33 10.94
N LEU A 58 1.41 0.43 10.45
CA LEU A 58 2.63 0.05 11.14
C LEU A 58 3.67 1.18 11.12
N SER A 59 3.71 1.95 10.03
CA SER A 59 4.64 3.06 9.90
C SER A 59 4.28 4.26 10.78
N SER A 60 3.01 4.42 11.19
CA SER A 60 2.58 5.58 11.98
C SER A 60 3.26 5.71 13.34
N THR A 61 3.83 4.62 13.85
CA THR A 61 4.59 4.60 15.11
C THR A 61 6.09 4.75 14.94
N GLU A 62 6.59 4.81 13.70
CA GLU A 62 8.01 4.94 13.38
C GLU A 62 8.44 6.42 13.31
N PRO A 63 9.68 6.76 13.70
CA PRO A 63 10.17 8.14 13.74
C PRO A 63 10.18 8.85 12.37
N CYS A 64 10.11 8.09 11.27
CA CYS A 64 10.05 8.62 9.91
C CYS A 64 8.74 8.33 9.17
N GLY A 65 7.76 7.70 9.83
CA GLY A 65 6.55 7.27 9.15
C GLY A 65 6.86 6.31 8.00
N LEU A 66 6.13 6.49 6.89
CA LEU A 66 6.28 5.72 5.65
C LEU A 66 7.55 6.03 4.83
N ARG A 67 8.28 7.11 5.16
CA ARG A 67 9.29 7.73 4.28
C ARG A 67 10.47 6.84 3.90
#